data_AF-N1UQ59-F1
#
_entry.id   AF-N1UQ59-F1
#
_cell.length_a   1.000
_cell.length_b   1.000
_cell.length_c   1.000
_cell.angle_alpha   90.00
_cell.angle_beta   90.00
_cell.angle_gamma   90.00
#
_symmetry.space_group_name_H-M   'P 1'
#
loop_
_entity.id
_entity.type
_entity.pdbx_description
1 polymer ?
#
loop_
_entity_poly.entity_id
_entity_poly.type
_entity_poly.pdbx_seq_one_letter_code
_entity_poly.pdbx_strand_id
1 'polypeptide(L)'
;GRVELAEATPVSAGFLLGAGLCTASLSAAVPLILGGGIFQTAILHFSLPVFGDHKFVTSTFFDIGVYLVVVGLVLDVLRSFGAEIDERSEDRRPVPHEGTPHEAPEPIEEGVAR
;
A
#
# COMPACT_ATOMS: atom_id res chain seq x y z
N GLY A 1 16.84 2.32 -11.14
CA GLY A 1 16.83 0.83 -11.13
C GLY A 1 15.62 0.30 -10.37
N ARG A 2 15.25 -0.99 -10.46
CA ARG A 2 14.09 -1.55 -9.70
C ARG A 2 14.22 -1.36 -8.18
N VAL A 3 15.46 -1.28 -7.68
CA VAL A 3 15.78 -1.01 -6.27
C VAL A 3 15.45 0.43 -5.88
N GLU A 4 15.40 1.37 -6.83
CA GLU A 4 15.04 2.78 -6.58
C GLU A 4 13.53 3.04 -6.73
N LEU A 5 12.78 2.14 -7.37
CA LEU A 5 11.33 2.26 -7.54
C LEU A 5 10.56 1.71 -6.32
N ALA A 6 11.16 0.78 -5.57
CA ALA A 6 10.66 0.33 -4.27
C ALA A 6 10.70 1.43 -3.20
N GLU A 7 11.49 2.48 -3.44
CA GLU A 7 11.62 3.66 -2.57
C GLU A 7 10.59 4.75 -2.90
N ALA A 8 9.84 4.62 -4.01
CA ALA A 8 8.93 5.67 -4.49
C ALA A 8 7.61 5.79 -3.70
N THR A 9 7.25 4.80 -2.87
CA THR A 9 6.15 4.92 -1.90
C THR A 9 6.69 4.70 -0.49
N PRO A 10 7.02 5.76 0.26
CA PRO A 10 7.74 5.66 1.53
C PRO A 10 6.95 4.97 2.65
N VAL A 11 5.66 4.67 2.45
CA VAL A 11 4.77 4.13 3.49
C VAL A 11 3.90 3.02 2.92
N SER A 12 3.90 1.85 3.56
CA SER A 12 3.04 0.73 3.18
C SER A 12 1.63 0.88 3.77
N ALA A 13 0.61 0.41 3.05
CA ALA A 13 -0.79 0.42 3.52
C ALA A 13 -0.95 -0.28 4.88
N GLY A 14 -0.31 -1.43 5.04
CA GLY A 14 -0.29 -2.17 6.31
C GLY A 14 0.35 -1.40 7.47
N PHE A 15 1.42 -0.63 7.22
CA PHE A 15 2.03 0.22 8.25
C PHE A 15 1.08 1.33 8.70
N LEU A 16 0.42 2.01 7.76
CA LEU A 16 -0.56 3.07 8.08
C LEU A 16 -1.74 2.53 8.89
N LEU A 17 -2.27 1.37 8.50
CA LEU A 17 -3.33 0.68 9.25
C LEU A 17 -2.89 0.34 10.68
N GLY A 18 -1.72 -0.28 10.84
CA GLY A 18 -1.20 -0.67 12.16
C GLY A 18 -0.89 0.54 13.05
N ALA A 19 -0.23 1.55 12.52
CA ALA A 19 0.09 2.78 13.24
C ALA A 19 -1.18 3.55 13.65
N GLY A 20 -2.17 3.64 12.76
CA GLY A 20 -3.45 4.28 13.04
C GLY A 20 -4.24 3.56 14.13
N LEU A 21 -4.33 2.23 14.05
CA LEU A 21 -5.04 1.41 15.05
C LEU A 21 -4.34 1.50 16.42
N CYS A 22 -3.01 1.44 16.45
CA CYS A 22 -2.22 1.62 17.67
C CYS A 22 -2.49 2.99 18.31
N THR A 23 -2.38 4.06 17.52
CA THR A 23 -2.61 5.44 17.98
C THR A 23 -4.04 5.65 18.51
N ALA A 24 -5.05 5.21 17.76
CA ALA A 24 -6.45 5.31 18.16
C ALA A 24 -6.73 4.52 19.45
N SER A 25 -6.22 3.29 19.55
CA SER A 25 -6.40 2.45 20.74
C SER A 25 -5.71 3.02 21.97
N LEU A 26 -4.48 3.54 21.82
CA LEU A 26 -3.76 4.20 22.92
C LEU A 26 -4.50 5.45 23.40
N SER A 27 -5.10 6.22 22.50
CA SER A 27 -5.86 7.41 22.87
C SER A 27 -7.05 7.10 23.80
N ALA A 28 -7.63 5.89 23.68
CA ALA A 28 -8.69 5.40 24.56
C ALA A 28 -8.12 4.73 25.83
N ALA A 29 -7.03 3.98 25.69
CA ALA A 29 -6.46 3.19 26.78
C ALA A 29 -5.72 4.05 27.82
N VAL A 30 -4.99 5.09 27.39
CA VAL A 30 -4.19 5.92 28.30
C VAL A 30 -5.07 6.62 29.36
N PRO A 31 -6.17 7.31 29.01
CA PRO A 31 -7.05 7.91 30.01
C PRO A 31 -7.62 6.88 30.99
N LEU A 32 -8.00 5.70 30.51
CA LEU A 32 -8.51 4.61 31.36
C LEU A 32 -7.49 4.15 32.39
N ILE A 33 -6.24 3.93 31.98
CA ILE A 33 -5.16 3.49 32.88
C ILE A 33 -4.87 4.55 33.96
N LEU A 34 -5.07 5.83 33.63
CA LEU A 34 -4.92 6.95 34.55
C LEU A 34 -6.16 7.21 35.43
N GLY A 35 -7.20 6.37 35.35
CA GLY A 35 -8.43 6.49 36.13
C GLY A 35 -9.46 7.47 35.57
N GLY A 36 -9.27 7.94 34.33
CA GLY A 36 -10.25 8.73 33.57
C GLY A 36 -11.24 7.86 32.79
N GLY A 37 -12.19 8.50 32.12
CA GLY A 37 -13.14 7.84 31.21
C GLY A 37 -12.56 7.50 29.84
N ILE A 38 -13.23 6.62 29.10
CA ILE A 38 -12.91 6.31 27.70
C ILE A 38 -12.99 7.60 26.88
N PHE A 39 -11.95 7.89 26.08
CA PHE A 39 -11.83 9.12 25.28
C PHE A 39 -11.91 10.42 26.10
N GLN A 40 -11.63 10.36 27.40
CA GLN A 40 -11.62 11.56 28.23
C GLN A 40 -10.58 12.55 27.69
N THR A 41 -11.08 13.73 27.34
CA THR A 41 -10.28 14.81 26.80
C THR A 41 -9.69 15.63 27.94
N ALA A 42 -8.37 15.69 28.03
CA ALA A 42 -7.68 16.64 28.89
C ALA A 42 -7.37 17.91 28.08
N ILE A 43 -7.79 19.07 28.56
CA ILE A 43 -7.39 20.35 28.00
C ILE A 43 -6.04 20.71 28.62
N LEU A 44 -4.95 20.42 27.92
CA LEU A 44 -3.63 20.85 28.33
C LEU A 44 -3.45 22.31 27.91
N HIS A 45 -3.40 23.22 28.90
CA HIS A 45 -3.02 24.61 28.69
C HIS A 45 -1.50 24.68 28.54
N PHE A 46 -0.99 24.60 27.31
CA PHE A 46 0.40 24.95 27.01
C PHE A 46 0.41 26.20 26.15
N SER A 47 1.03 27.26 26.65
CA SER A 47 1.31 28.48 25.89
C SER A 47 2.48 28.22 24.94
N LEU A 48 2.20 27.86 23.69
CA LEU A 48 3.23 27.83 22.66
C LEU A 48 3.56 29.28 22.24
N PRO A 49 4.81 29.73 22.35
CA PRO A 49 5.20 31.13 22.10
C PRO A 49 4.99 31.59 20.65
N VAL A 50 4.75 30.67 19.70
CA VAL A 50 4.48 30.95 18.29
C VAL A 50 2.97 31.05 17.97
N PHE A 51 2.09 30.50 18.81
CA PHE A 51 0.69 30.24 18.44
C PHE A 51 -0.38 30.77 19.44
N GLY A 52 0.00 31.26 20.63
CA GLY A 52 -0.94 31.78 21.64
C GLY A 52 -1.57 30.67 22.51
N ASP A 53 -2.68 30.98 23.21
CA ASP A 53 -3.44 30.01 24.01
C ASP A 53 -4.04 28.93 23.09
N HIS A 54 -3.41 27.77 23.01
CA HIS A 54 -3.93 26.63 22.26
C HIS A 54 -4.37 25.53 23.21
N LYS A 55 -5.69 25.28 23.21
CA LYS A 55 -6.30 24.14 23.89
C LYS A 55 -5.86 22.88 23.17
N PHE A 56 -4.81 22.22 23.65
CA PHE A 56 -4.40 20.96 23.07
C PHE A 56 -5.37 19.88 23.55
N VAL A 57 -6.24 19.43 22.64
CA VAL A 57 -7.31 18.47 22.89
C VAL A 57 -6.76 17.08 22.59
N THR A 58 -6.70 16.20 23.59
CA THR A 58 -6.18 14.83 23.41
C THR A 58 -7.01 13.99 22.42
N SER A 59 -8.24 14.40 22.10
CA SER A 59 -9.06 13.79 21.02
C SER A 59 -8.39 13.90 19.65
N THR A 60 -7.52 14.88 19.43
CA THR A 60 -6.81 15.04 18.14
C THR A 60 -5.94 13.82 17.82
N PHE A 61 -5.38 13.15 18.84
CA PHE A 61 -4.64 11.91 18.63
C PHE A 61 -5.54 10.77 18.13
N PHE A 62 -6.79 10.72 18.60
CA PHE A 62 -7.77 9.78 18.09
C PHE A 62 -8.10 10.07 16.63
N ASP A 63 -8.33 11.35 16.27
CA ASP A 63 -8.60 11.78 14.91
C ASP A 63 -7.44 11.43 13.96
N ILE A 64 -6.19 11.62 14.39
CA ILE A 64 -4.99 11.20 13.66
C ILE A 64 -4.97 9.68 13.48
N GLY A 65 -5.25 8.91 14.54
CA GLY A 65 -5.31 7.46 14.47
C GLY A 65 -6.33 6.96 13.44
N VAL A 66 -7.55 7.50 13.47
CA VAL A 66 -8.61 7.17 12.51
C VAL A 66 -8.22 7.60 11.09
N TYR A 67 -7.64 8.79 10.92
CA TYR A 67 -7.17 9.27 9.62
C TYR A 67 -6.15 8.31 8.99
N LEU A 68 -5.16 7.85 9.76
CA LEU A 68 -4.16 6.89 9.29
C LEU A 68 -4.79 5.55 8.88
N VAL A 69 -5.79 5.07 9.64
CA VAL A 69 -6.54 3.85 9.27
C VAL A 69 -7.28 4.05 7.95
N VAL A 70 -7.98 5.17 7.78
CA VAL A 70 -8.73 5.47 6.56
C VAL A 70 -7.80 5.55 5.34
N VAL A 71 -6.69 6.28 5.45
CA VAL A 71 -5.70 6.38 4.36
C VAL A 71 -5.08 5.01 4.06
N GLY A 72 -4.69 4.26 5.10
CA GLY A 72 -4.15 2.92 4.95
C GLY A 72 -5.12 1.97 4.25
N LEU A 73 -6.39 1.99 4.62
CA LEU A 73 -7.46 1.20 4.00
C LEU A 73 -7.66 1.59 2.53
N VAL A 74 -7.67 2.88 2.22
CA VAL A 74 -7.79 3.36 0.83
C VAL A 74 -6.62 2.84 -0.02
N LEU A 75 -5.38 2.92 0.49
CA LEU A 75 -4.21 2.41 -0.21
C LEU A 75 -4.24 0.89 -0.39
N ASP A 76 -4.72 0.16 0.61
CA ASP A 76 -4.89 -1.29 0.57
C ASP A 76 -5.88 -1.70 -0.54
N VAL A 77 -7.04 -1.05 -0.58
CA VAL A 77 -8.09 -1.27 -1.58
C VAL A 77 -7.58 -0.95 -2.99
N LEU A 78 -6.93 0.20 -3.19
CA LEU A 78 -6.38 0.58 -4.49
C LEU A 78 -5.31 -0.40 -4.97
N ARG A 79 -4.47 -0.92 -4.06
CA ARG A 79 -3.46 -1.93 -4.39
C ARG A 79 -4.09 -3.27 -4.75
N SER A 80 -5.12 -3.69 -4.03
CA SER A 80 -5.86 -4.92 -4.33
C SER A 80 -6.50 -4.85 -5.73
N PHE A 81 -7.12 -3.72 -6.09
CA PHE A 81 -7.66 -3.53 -7.43
C PHE A 81 -6.58 -3.42 -8.51
N GLY A 82 -5.45 -2.78 -8.22
CA GLY A 82 -4.31 -2.73 -9.15
C GLY A 82 -3.78 -4.12 -9.48
N ALA A 83 -3.62 -4.99 -8.48
CA ALA A 83 -3.15 -6.36 -8.66
C ALA A 83 -4.13 -7.22 -9.49
N GLU A 84 -5.44 -7.10 -9.24
CA GLU A 84 -6.47 -7.82 -10.01
C GLU A 84 -6.51 -7.40 -11.50
N ILE A 85 -6.30 -6.12 -11.79
CA ILE A 85 -6.27 -5.61 -13.19
C ILE A 85 -5.00 -6.07 -13.92
N ASP A 86 -3.87 -6.09 -13.21
CA ASP A 86 -2.59 -6.56 -13.73
C ASP A 86 -2.67 -8.05 -14.14
N GLU A 87 -3.24 -8.89 -13.27
CA GLU A 87 -3.40 -10.34 -13.51
C GLU A 87 -4.22 -10.63 -14.78
N ARG A 88 -5.34 -9.91 -14.99
CA ARG A 88 -6.16 -10.07 -16.21
C ARG A 88 -5.48 -9.59 -17.48
N SER A 89 -4.53 -8.66 -17.37
CA SER A 89 -3.81 -8.10 -18.52
C SER A 89 -2.68 -9.04 -18.95
N GLU A 90 -2.00 -9.68 -18.01
CA GLU A 90 -0.96 -10.67 -18.25
C GLU A 90 -1.53 -11.92 -18.96
N ASP A 91 -2.72 -12.38 -18.54
CA ASP A 91 -3.42 -13.56 -19.08
C ASP A 91 -3.91 -13.35 -20.53
N ARG A 92 -3.96 -12.10 -21.00
CA ARG A 92 -4.34 -11.75 -22.39
C ARG A 92 -3.15 -11.44 -23.31
N ARG A 93 -1.91 -11.74 -22.92
CA ARG A 93 -0.79 -11.66 -23.86
C ARG A 93 -0.73 -12.94 -24.71
N PRO A 94 -0.80 -12.84 -26.06
CA PRO A 94 -0.63 -14.00 -26.91
C PRO A 94 0.78 -14.56 -26.71
N VAL A 95 0.87 -15.84 -26.39
CA VAL A 95 2.14 -16.59 -26.32
C VAL A 95 2.86 -16.37 -27.65
N PRO A 96 4.10 -15.86 -27.66
CA PRO A 96 4.86 -15.77 -28.90
C PRO A 96 4.91 -17.15 -29.53
N HIS A 97 4.38 -17.29 -30.75
CA HIS A 97 4.63 -18.47 -31.55
C HIS A 97 6.14 -18.57 -31.73
N GLU A 98 6.78 -19.48 -30.98
CA GLU A 98 8.09 -20.00 -31.34
C GLU A 98 8.00 -20.40 -32.81
N GLY A 99 8.79 -19.71 -33.64
CA GLY A 99 8.82 -19.94 -35.06
C GLY A 99 9.03 -21.42 -35.32
N THR A 100 8.12 -22.01 -36.10
CA THR A 100 8.31 -23.32 -36.72
C THR A 100 9.73 -23.38 -37.30
N PRO A 101 10.58 -24.31 -36.85
CA PRO A 101 11.86 -24.54 -37.49
C PRO A 101 11.61 -24.77 -38.98
N HIS A 102 12.21 -23.89 -39.77
CA HIS A 102 12.25 -23.91 -41.20
C HIS A 102 12.45 -25.34 -41.72
N GLU A 103 11.44 -25.82 -42.45
CA GLU A 103 11.52 -26.92 -43.40
C GLU A 103 12.87 -26.85 -44.13
N ALA A 104 13.78 -27.77 -43.82
CA ALA A 104 15.04 -27.91 -44.53
C ALA A 104 14.71 -28.30 -45.98
N PRO A 105 15.31 -27.66 -46.99
CA PRO A 105 15.02 -28.02 -48.38
C PRO A 105 15.49 -29.45 -48.64
N GLU A 106 14.58 -30.30 -49.13
CA GLU A 106 14.87 -31.64 -49.61
C GLU A 106 15.97 -31.58 -50.70
N PRO A 107 17.07 -32.36 -50.57
CA PRO A 107 18.04 -32.45 -51.63
C PRO A 107 17.45 -33.20 -52.83
N ILE A 108 17.31 -32.47 -53.93
CA ILE A 108 17.01 -33.03 -55.26
C ILE A 108 18.28 -33.76 -55.70
N GLU A 109 18.31 -35.09 -55.60
CA GLU A 109 19.29 -35.88 -56.34
C GLU A 109 18.60 -36.68 -57.45
N GLU A 110 18.94 -36.21 -58.64
CA GLU A 110 18.55 -36.61 -59.98
C GLU A 110 18.72 -38.10 -60.25
N GLY A 111 17.77 -38.66 -61.01
CA GLY A 111 17.95 -39.95 -61.64
C GLY A 111 19.12 -39.92 -62.63
N VAL A 112 20.02 -40.89 -62.51
CA VAL A 112 20.90 -41.30 -63.61
C VAL A 112 20.70 -42.78 -63.85
N ALA A 113 20.30 -43.05 -65.09
CA ALA A 113 20.15 -44.34 -65.72
C ALA A 113 21.34 -45.29 -65.50
N ARG A 114 21.06 -46.55 -65.18
CA ARG A 114 21.23 -47.72 -66.06
C ARG A 114 20.98 -49.02 -65.31
#